data_AF-A0A1Q4YRB6-F1
#
_entry.id   AF-A0A1Q4YRB6-F1
#
_cell.length_a   1.000
_cell.length_b   1.000
_cell.length_c   1.000
_cell.angle_alpha   90.00
_cell.angle_beta   90.00
_cell.angle_gamma   90.00
#
_symmetry.space_group_name_H-M   'P 1'
#
loop_
_entity.id
_entity.type
_entity.pdbx_description
1 polymer ?
#
loop_
_entity_poly.entity_id
_entity_poly.type
_entity_poly.pdbx_seq_one_letter_code
_entity_poly.pdbx_strand_id
1 'polypeptide(L)'
;MIAEAPRLFAIVQENAEGGWVAAWGLRFGSGSAEVTGPEGGSGLRISTTSAERALWYFAIDKSARARLVWVEGEVVPEGQSVT
;
A
#
# COMPACT_ATOMS: atom_id res chain seq x y z
N MET A 1 -21.55 11.91 10.08
CA MET A 1 -20.50 11.93 9.04
C MET A 1 -20.17 10.49 8.71
N ILE A 2 -20.27 10.08 7.45
CA ILE A 2 -19.80 8.75 7.04
C ILE A 2 -18.28 8.87 6.92
N ALA A 3 -17.53 8.01 7.61
CA ALA A 3 -16.08 7.99 7.48
C ALA A 3 -15.71 7.64 6.02
N GLU A 4 -14.78 8.40 5.45
CA GLU A 4 -14.28 8.11 4.10
C GLU A 4 -13.62 6.72 4.08
N ALA A 5 -13.94 5.92 3.06
CA ALA A 5 -13.34 4.60 2.91
C ALA A 5 -11.82 4.73 2.76
N PRO A 6 -11.03 3.90 3.46
CA PRO A 6 -9.59 3.95 3.35
C PRO A 6 -9.15 3.57 1.93
N ARG A 7 -8.16 4.30 1.40
CA ARG A 7 -7.57 4.03 0.09
C ARG A 7 -6.41 3.04 0.24
N LEU A 8 -6.43 1.98 -0.54
CA LEU A 8 -5.38 0.96 -0.57
C LEU A 8 -4.18 1.44 -1.41
N PHE A 9 -2.97 1.14 -0.94
CA PHE A 9 -1.73 1.32 -1.68
C PHE A 9 -0.77 0.16 -1.46
N ALA A 10 0.19 0.02 -2.35
CA ALA A 10 1.33 -0.87 -2.24
C ALA A 10 2.63 -0.08 -2.17
N ILE A 11 3.60 -0.59 -1.42
CA ILE A 11 4.99 -0.18 -1.52
C ILE A 11 5.71 -1.24 -2.33
N VAL A 12 6.22 -0.84 -3.49
CA VAL A 12 6.94 -1.71 -4.42
C VAL A 12 8.41 -1.36 -4.32
N GLN A 13 9.26 -2.38 -4.16
CA GLN A 13 10.70 -2.25 -4.29
C GLN A 13 11.16 -2.86 -5.61
N GLU A 14 12.12 -2.21 -6.25
CA GLU A 14 12.66 -2.62 -7.55
C GLU A 14 14.18 -2.59 -7.52
N ASN A 15 14.80 -3.65 -8.01
CA ASN A 15 16.23 -3.75 -8.22
C ASN A 15 16.53 -4.26 -9.65
N ALA A 16 17.78 -4.62 -9.93
CA ALA A 16 18.19 -5.13 -11.25
C ALA A 16 17.55 -6.49 -11.61
N GLU A 17 17.06 -7.24 -10.63
CA GLU A 17 16.49 -8.59 -10.80
C GLU A 17 14.96 -8.56 -10.98
N GLY A 18 14.31 -7.46 -10.60
CA GLY A 18 12.87 -7.28 -10.79
C GLY A 18 12.23 -6.37 -9.74
N GLY A 19 10.91 -6.43 -9.66
CA GLY A 19 10.10 -5.68 -8.71
C GLY A 19 9.18 -6.58 -7.89
N TRP A 20 9.05 -6.30 -6.61
CA TRP A 20 8.15 -7.02 -5.70
C TRP A 20 7.40 -6.06 -4.79
N VAL A 21 6.25 -6.51 -4.29
CA VAL A 21 5.50 -5.78 -3.27
C VAL A 21 6.18 -6.01 -1.91
N ALA A 22 6.82 -4.96 -1.39
CA ALA A 22 7.51 -4.97 -0.12
C ALA A 22 6.55 -4.76 1.06
N ALA A 23 5.40 -4.12 0.84
CA ALA A 23 4.32 -4.00 1.82
C ALA A 23 3.02 -3.54 1.15
N TRP A 24 1.91 -3.79 1.84
CA TRP A 24 0.59 -3.22 1.56
C TRP A 24 0.25 -2.17 2.61
N GLY A 25 -0.57 -1.18 2.27
CA GLY A 25 -1.04 -0.21 3.26
C GLY A 25 -2.40 0.39 2.95
N LEU A 26 -3.06 0.85 4.00
CA LEU A 26 -4.35 1.54 3.97
C LEU A 26 -4.16 2.96 4.47
N ARG A 27 -4.54 3.94 3.65
CA ARG A 27 -4.62 5.36 4.08
C ARG A 27 -6.05 5.68 4.45
N PHE A 28 -6.26 6.08 5.70
CA PHE A 28 -7.56 6.52 6.21
C PHE A 28 -7.84 7.96 5.82
N GLY A 29 -9.12 8.37 5.84
CA GLY A 29 -9.53 9.75 5.54
C GLY A 29 -8.88 10.81 6.45
N SER A 30 -8.43 10.42 7.64
CA SER A 30 -7.62 11.26 8.54
C SER A 30 -6.20 11.55 8.04
N GLY A 31 -5.74 10.85 6.99
CA GLY A 31 -4.38 10.93 6.46
C GLY A 31 -3.41 9.89 7.04
N SER A 32 -3.71 9.31 8.21
CA SER A 32 -2.91 8.23 8.80
C SER A 32 -2.90 6.99 7.91
N ALA A 33 -1.82 6.22 7.97
CA ALA A 33 -1.70 4.97 7.24
C ALA A 33 -1.28 3.81 8.14
N GLU A 34 -1.88 2.65 7.90
CA GLU A 34 -1.40 1.37 8.43
C GLU A 34 -0.76 0.57 7.30
N VAL A 35 0.42 0.01 7.56
CA VAL A 35 1.23 -0.71 6.58
C VAL A 35 1.58 -2.08 7.13
N THR A 36 1.41 -3.11 6.31
CA THR A 36 1.70 -4.50 6.66
C THR A 36 2.66 -5.09 5.63
N GLY A 37 3.72 -5.75 6.11
CA GLY A 37 4.65 -6.50 5.24
C GLY A 37 3.97 -7.72 4.58
N PRO A 38 4.62 -8.34 3.58
CA PRO A 38 4.11 -9.55 2.95
C PRO A 38 4.05 -10.72 3.95
N GLU A 39 3.12 -11.63 3.69
CA GLU A 39 2.97 -12.89 4.44
C GLU A 39 4.28 -13.67 4.50
N GLY A 40 4.57 -14.28 5.66
CA GLY A 40 5.75 -15.14 5.88
C GLY A 40 6.95 -14.50 6.58
N GLY A 41 6.89 -13.21 6.92
CA GLY A 41 7.88 -12.51 7.76
C GLY A 41 7.47 -12.34 9.23
N SER A 42 8.28 -11.65 10.03
CA SER A 42 8.06 -11.35 11.46
C SER A 42 6.90 -10.38 11.77
N GLY A 43 5.86 -10.33 10.93
CA GLY A 43 4.65 -9.56 11.20
C GLY A 43 4.86 -8.05 11.20
N LEU A 44 5.63 -7.53 10.24
CA LEU A 44 5.84 -6.09 10.10
C LEU A 44 4.49 -5.37 9.98
N ARG A 45 4.11 -4.65 11.04
CA ARG A 45 2.95 -3.76 11.06
C ARG A 45 3.40 -2.38 11.55
N ILE A 46 3.21 -1.37 10.72
CA ILE A 46 3.61 0.01 11.00
C ILE A 46 2.37 0.89 10.95
N SER A 47 2.20 1.73 11.97
CA SER A 47 1.27 2.86 11.92
C SER A 47 2.07 4.14 11.72
N THR A 48 1.63 4.98 10.78
CA THR A 48 2.33 6.22 10.42
C THR A 48 1.34 7.34 10.12
N THR A 49 1.84 8.57 10.14
CA THR A 49 1.04 9.78 9.92
C THR A 49 0.67 10.00 8.45
N SER A 50 1.37 9.36 7.52
CA SER A 50 1.08 9.43 6.08
C SER A 50 1.69 8.26 5.32
N ALA A 51 1.15 7.96 4.14
CA ALA A 51 1.61 6.88 3.28
C ALA A 51 3.04 7.14 2.75
N GLU A 52 3.39 8.40 2.49
CA GLU A 52 4.74 8.82 2.08
C GLU A 52 5.78 8.57 3.18
N ARG A 53 5.37 8.70 4.45
CA ARG A 53 6.23 8.39 5.58
C ARG A 53 6.42 6.88 5.74
N ALA A 54 5.46 6.07 5.31
CA ALA A 54 5.64 4.62 5.20
C ALA A 54 6.72 4.29 4.16
N LEU A 55 6.66 4.91 2.97
CA LEU A 55 7.64 4.69 1.89
C LEU A 55 9.08 4.91 2.35
N TRP A 56 9.32 5.89 3.23
CA TRP A 56 10.65 6.19 3.75
C TRP A 56 11.31 4.97 4.41
N TYR A 57 10.57 4.15 5.17
CA TYR A 57 11.12 2.94 5.80
C TYR A 57 11.66 1.93 4.80
N PHE A 58 11.09 1.90 3.60
CA PHE A 58 11.46 0.98 2.52
C PHE A 58 12.53 1.57 1.59
N ALA A 59 12.84 2.85 1.73
CA ALA A 59 13.88 3.55 0.97
C ALA A 59 15.21 3.70 1.75
N ILE A 60 15.26 3.27 3.02
CA ILE A 60 16.48 3.31 3.84
C ILE A 60 17.56 2.42 3.22
N ASP A 61 17.16 1.23 2.79
CA ASP A 61 18.05 0.33 2.08
C ASP A 61 18.17 0.76 0.61
N LYS A 62 19.38 1.11 0.18
CA LYS A 62 19.65 1.64 -1.17
C LYS A 62 19.84 0.54 -2.22
N SER A 63 19.73 -0.74 -1.85
CA SER A 63 19.87 -1.84 -2.82
C SER A 63 18.68 -1.92 -3.77
N ALA A 64 17.53 -1.38 -3.38
CA ALA A 64 16.32 -1.31 -4.18
C ALA A 64 15.70 0.09 -4.15
N ARG A 65 15.10 0.49 -5.26
CA ARG A 65 14.30 1.71 -5.35
C ARG A 65 12.89 1.41 -4.87
N ALA A 66 12.44 2.10 -3.83
CA ALA A 66 11.06 1.99 -3.35
C ALA A 66 10.15 3.03 -4.02
N ARG A 67 8.91 2.63 -4.34
CA ARG A 67 7.84 3.52 -4.81
C ARG A 67 6.51 3.18 -4.15
N LEU A 68 5.68 4.20 -3.98
CA LEU A 68 4.32 4.07 -3.49
C LEU A 68 3.36 4.04 -4.69
N VAL A 69 2.47 3.05 -4.72
CA VAL A 69 1.49 2.84 -5.80
C VAL A 69 0.10 2.76 -5.19
N TRP A 70 -0.79 3.67 -5.58
CA TRP A 70 -2.20 3.60 -5.18
C TRP A 70 -2.93 2.51 -5.97
N VAL A 71 -3.72 1.70 -5.28
CA VAL A 71 -4.61 0.74 -5.93
C VAL A 71 -5.94 1.44 -6.15
N GLU A 72 -6.22 1.80 -7.39
CA GLU A 72 -7.55 2.24 -7.75
C GLU A 72 -8.46 1.00 -7.80
N GLY A 73 -9.55 1.04 -7.05
CA GLY A 73 -10.56 -0.01 -7.13
C GLY A 73 -11.22 0.04 -8.50
N GLU A 74 -11.30 -1.09 -9.19
CA GLU A 74 -12.27 -1.23 -10.27
C GLU A 74 -13.65 -1.12 -9.62
N VAL A 75 -14.34 -0.01 -9.85
CA VAL A 75 -15.76 0.08 -9.52
C VAL A 75 -16.44 -0.83 -10.52
N VAL A 76 -16.68 -2.09 -10.15
CA VAL A 76 -17.56 -2.98 -10.92
C VAL A 76 -18.96 -2.36 -10.79
N PRO A 77 -19.52 -1.77 -11.85
CA PRO A 77 -20.87 -1.23 -11.75
C PRO A 77 -21.81 -2.39 -11.45
N GLU A 78 -22.52 -2.32 -10.32
CA GLU A 78 -23.61 -3.23 -9.98
C GLU A 78 -24.69 -3.11 -11.07
N GLY A 79 -24.63 -3.97 -12.09
CA GLY A 79 -25.52 -3.87 -13.24
C GLY A 79 -25.30 -4.86 -14.39
N GLN A 80 -24.21 -5.63 -14.43
CA GLN A 80 -24.10 -6.75 -15.38
C GLN A 80 -24.41 -8.08 -14.70
N SER A 81 -25.69 -8.29 -14.40
CA SER A 81 -26.23 -9.65 -14.43
C SER A 81 -26.20 -10.13 -15.88
N VAL A 82 -25.21 -10.98 -16.21
CA VAL A 82 -25.23 -11.76 -17.45
C VAL A 82 -26.46 -12.67 -17.38
N THR A 83 -27.41 -12.44 -18.29
CA THR A 83 -28.56 -13.32 -18.54
C THR A 83 -28.09 -14.60 -19.24
#